data_AF-A0A7C2A0G2-F1
#
_entry.id   AF-A0A7C2A0G2-F1
#
_cell.length_a   1.000
_cell.length_b   1.000
_cell.length_c   1.000
_cell.angle_alpha   90.00
_cell.angle_beta   90.00
_cell.angle_gamma   90.00
#
_symmetry.space_group_name_H-M   'P 1'
#
loop_
_entity.id
_entity.type
_entity.pdbx_description
1 polymer ?
#
loop_
_entity_poly.entity_id
_entity_poly.type
_entity_poly.pdbx_seq_one_letter_code
_entity_poly.pdbx_strand_id
1 'polypeptide(L)'
;MHSPKKSWILTVACMLMLCSMAILSSELEAQHRGEPGNVRGRRDMQKRMEEMQKRQAEKQFERLCNYLELDKKQKKKARKLFKDMHKKIVKVAREMREGKLDQSEASEKRIKIYMDYRQKFRDLLSPEQNEKYEKLRVRGLRSDS
;
A
#
# COMPACT_ATOMS: atom_id res chain seq x y z
N MET A 1 -17.85 29.48 10.45
CA MET A 1 -17.90 28.02 10.65
C MET A 1 -17.49 27.31 9.35
N HIS A 2 -16.22 26.95 9.19
CA HIS A 2 -15.73 26.21 8.02
C HIS A 2 -15.18 24.85 8.49
N SER A 3 -15.80 23.76 8.02
CA SER A 3 -15.42 22.38 8.35
C SER A 3 -14.12 21.97 7.64
N PRO A 4 -13.08 21.49 8.32
CA PRO A 4 -11.92 20.89 7.69
C PRO A 4 -12.02 19.36 7.78
N LYS A 5 -12.99 18.73 7.12
CA LYS A 5 -13.19 17.26 7.21
C LYS A 5 -12.64 16.45 6.03
N LYS A 6 -12.00 17.07 5.03
CA LYS A 6 -11.57 16.37 3.79
C LYS A 6 -10.06 16.23 3.59
N SER A 7 -9.22 16.86 4.41
CA SER A 7 -7.77 16.97 4.11
C SER A 7 -6.95 15.73 4.53
N TRP A 8 -7.44 14.88 5.45
CA TRP A 8 -6.58 13.89 6.12
C TRP A 8 -6.67 12.47 5.53
N ILE A 9 -7.65 12.21 4.66
CA ILE A 9 -7.72 10.97 3.87
C ILE A 9 -6.63 10.98 2.79
N LEU A 10 -6.30 12.15 2.24
CA LEU A 10 -5.23 12.31 1.27
C LEU A 10 -3.84 11.99 1.86
N THR A 11 -3.58 12.33 3.13
CA THR A 11 -2.23 12.25 3.71
C THR A 11 -1.78 10.81 4.02
N VAL A 12 -2.70 9.95 4.48
CA VAL A 12 -2.40 8.54 4.78
C VAL A 12 -2.45 7.68 3.52
N ALA A 13 -3.38 8.00 2.60
CA ALA A 13 -3.32 7.46 1.25
C ALA A 13 -2.01 7.88 0.57
N CYS A 14 -1.50 9.10 0.81
CA CYS A 14 -0.19 9.54 0.36
C CYS A 14 0.94 8.69 0.91
N MET A 15 1.04 8.35 2.20
CA MET A 15 2.20 7.55 2.65
C MET A 15 2.23 6.11 2.11
N LEU A 16 1.07 5.45 1.95
CA LEU A 16 1.00 4.13 1.28
C LEU A 16 1.08 4.25 -0.26
N MET A 17 0.62 5.36 -0.85
CA MET A 17 0.79 5.67 -2.27
C MET A 17 2.20 6.13 -2.60
N LEU A 18 2.97 6.75 -1.71
CA LEU A 18 4.31 7.28 -1.98
C LEU A 18 5.31 6.14 -2.15
N CYS A 19 5.17 5.04 -1.39
CA CYS A 19 5.90 3.80 -1.70
C CYS A 19 5.47 3.18 -3.04
N SER A 20 4.24 3.47 -3.51
CA SER A 20 3.69 2.97 -4.79
C SER A 20 3.89 3.94 -5.98
N MET A 21 4.28 5.20 -5.72
CA MET A 21 4.47 6.29 -6.70
C MET A 21 5.94 6.48 -7.02
N ALA A 22 6.84 6.19 -6.08
CA ALA A 22 8.26 5.96 -6.38
C ALA A 22 8.43 4.89 -7.48
N ILE A 23 7.51 3.93 -7.58
CA ILE A 23 7.47 2.89 -8.62
C ILE A 23 7.18 3.47 -10.02
N LEU A 24 6.27 4.45 -10.14
CA LEU A 24 5.88 5.04 -11.42
C LEU A 24 6.84 6.14 -11.90
N SER A 25 7.45 6.90 -10.99
CA SER A 25 8.40 7.96 -11.38
C SER A 25 9.72 7.41 -11.90
N SER A 26 10.23 6.30 -11.33
CA SER A 26 11.45 5.65 -11.83
C SER A 26 11.27 4.94 -13.19
N GLU A 27 10.05 4.50 -13.53
CA GLU A 27 9.75 3.93 -14.85
C GLU A 27 9.60 5.00 -15.94
N LEU A 28 9.12 6.21 -15.61
CA LEU A 28 8.98 7.32 -16.57
C LEU A 28 10.34 7.89 -17.02
N GLU A 29 11.33 7.95 -16.10
CA GLU A 29 12.69 8.39 -16.44
C GLU A 29 13.45 7.36 -17.29
N ALA A 30 13.13 6.06 -17.16
CA ALA A 30 13.79 5.00 -17.91
C ALA A 30 13.39 4.95 -19.41
N GLN A 31 12.35 5.66 -19.82
CA GLN A 31 11.90 5.75 -21.21
C GLN A 31 12.66 6.81 -22.03
N HIS A 32 13.39 7.74 -21.40
CA HIS A 32 14.11 8.82 -22.09
C HIS A 32 15.62 8.58 -22.31
N ARG A 33 16.21 7.50 -21.78
CA ARG A 33 17.58 7.08 -22.11
C ARG A 33 17.58 5.82 -22.96
N GLY A 34 17.61 6.03 -24.28
CA GLY A 34 17.87 4.99 -25.25
C GLY A 34 19.29 4.45 -25.13
N GLU A 35 19.44 3.33 -24.44
CA GLU A 35 20.57 2.42 -24.65
C GLU A 35 20.05 0.97 -24.77
N PRO A 36 20.22 0.31 -25.93
CA PRO A 36 19.86 -1.08 -26.14
C PRO A 36 20.96 -1.98 -25.56
N GLY A 37 21.04 -2.05 -24.23
CA GLY A 37 22.02 -2.88 -23.53
C GLY A 37 21.41 -3.48 -22.27
N ASN A 38 21.29 -4.81 -22.24
CA ASN A 38 20.95 -5.61 -21.06
C ASN A 38 19.49 -5.59 -20.56
N VAL A 39 18.57 -6.09 -21.38
CA VAL A 39 17.16 -6.38 -21.01
C VAL A 39 17.04 -7.38 -19.84
N ARG A 40 18.03 -8.28 -19.67
CA ARG A 40 18.06 -9.30 -18.60
C ARG A 40 18.34 -8.66 -17.23
N GLY A 41 19.34 -7.77 -17.16
CA GLY A 41 19.67 -7.01 -15.95
C GLY A 41 18.52 -6.13 -15.44
N ARG A 42 17.76 -5.47 -16.34
CA ARG A 42 16.59 -4.67 -15.94
C ARG A 42 15.48 -5.53 -15.32
N ARG A 43 15.16 -6.70 -15.89
CA ARG A 43 14.14 -7.61 -15.32
C ARG A 43 14.56 -8.17 -13.96
N ASP A 44 15.81 -8.54 -13.80
CA ASP A 44 16.30 -9.09 -12.52
C ASP A 44 16.35 -8.02 -11.43
N MET A 45 16.72 -6.79 -11.76
CA MET A 45 16.64 -5.65 -10.85
C MET A 45 15.20 -5.32 -10.45
N GLN A 46 14.26 -5.38 -11.41
CA GLN A 46 12.84 -5.14 -11.15
C GLN A 46 12.25 -6.21 -10.21
N LYS A 47 12.55 -7.49 -10.43
CA LYS A 47 12.16 -8.57 -9.51
C LYS A 47 12.72 -8.35 -8.10
N ARG A 48 13.98 -7.94 -7.97
CA ARG A 48 14.59 -7.62 -6.67
C ARG A 48 13.89 -6.44 -5.98
N MET A 49 13.52 -5.40 -6.72
CA MET A 49 12.74 -4.27 -6.20
C MET A 49 11.35 -4.71 -5.72
N GLU A 50 10.63 -5.51 -6.51
CA GLU A 50 9.32 -6.06 -6.13
C GLU A 50 9.41 -6.94 -4.86
N GLU A 51 10.44 -7.79 -4.75
CA GLU A 51 10.69 -8.59 -3.56
C GLU A 51 11.02 -7.73 -2.33
N MET A 52 11.84 -6.69 -2.49
CA MET A 52 12.18 -5.77 -1.42
C MET A 52 10.93 -5.03 -0.92
N GLN A 53 10.10 -4.53 -1.83
CA GLN A 53 8.84 -3.85 -1.50
C GLN A 53 7.87 -4.79 -0.79
N LYS A 54 7.74 -6.04 -1.26
CA LYS A 54 6.92 -7.05 -0.60
C LYS A 54 7.38 -7.31 0.83
N ARG A 55 8.70 -7.47 1.03
CA ARG A 55 9.29 -7.67 2.37
C ARG A 55 9.04 -6.46 3.28
N GLN A 56 9.17 -5.24 2.77
CA GLN A 56 8.87 -4.03 3.54
C GLN A 56 7.39 -3.96 3.92
N ALA A 57 6.49 -4.24 2.98
CA ALA A 57 5.06 -4.25 3.23
C ALA A 57 4.66 -5.31 4.28
N GLU A 58 5.27 -6.49 4.22
CA GLU A 58 5.07 -7.54 5.23
C GLU A 58 5.60 -7.12 6.61
N LYS A 59 6.79 -6.50 6.69
CA LYS A 59 7.32 -5.97 7.96
C LYS A 59 6.42 -4.91 8.57
N GLN A 60 5.87 -4.00 7.76
CA GLN A 60 4.94 -2.98 8.25
C GLN A 60 3.63 -3.61 8.74
N PHE A 61 3.13 -4.63 8.03
CA PHE A 61 1.96 -5.39 8.47
C PHE A 61 2.20 -6.12 9.79
N GLU A 62 3.37 -6.74 9.98
CA GLU A 62 3.73 -7.39 11.24
C GLU A 62 3.84 -6.39 12.39
N ARG A 63 4.46 -5.22 12.17
CA ARG A 63 4.51 -4.12 13.14
C ARG A 63 3.10 -3.67 13.55
N LEU A 64 2.21 -3.48 12.58
CA LEU A 64 0.81 -3.13 12.84
C LEU A 64 0.11 -4.20 13.69
N CYS A 65 0.26 -5.48 13.33
CA CYS A 65 -0.37 -6.58 14.07
C CYS A 65 0.16 -6.71 15.51
N ASN A 66 1.43 -6.38 15.74
CA ASN A 66 2.03 -6.40 17.06
C ASN A 66 1.60 -5.19 17.89
N TYR A 67 1.57 -3.99 17.31
CA TYR A 67 1.09 -2.78 17.98
C TYR A 67 -0.38 -2.87 18.41
N LEU A 68 -1.22 -3.51 17.57
CA LEU A 68 -2.62 -3.77 17.89
C LEU A 68 -2.83 -5.02 18.75
N GLU A 69 -1.74 -5.72 19.11
CA GLU A 69 -1.78 -6.92 19.96
C GLU A 69 -2.78 -7.95 19.46
N LEU A 70 -2.82 -8.17 18.14
CA LEU A 70 -3.78 -9.08 17.53
C LEU A 70 -3.53 -10.51 18.00
N ASP A 71 -4.62 -11.22 18.33
CA ASP A 71 -4.54 -12.64 18.67
C ASP A 71 -4.19 -13.51 17.43
N LYS A 72 -3.89 -14.80 17.64
CA LYS A 72 -3.52 -15.71 16.55
C LYS A 72 -4.60 -15.84 15.46
N LYS A 73 -5.90 -15.86 15.84
CA LYS A 73 -7.03 -15.97 14.91
C LYS A 73 -7.21 -14.66 14.13
N GLN A 74 -7.14 -13.51 14.80
CA GLN A 74 -7.17 -12.18 14.19
C GLN A 74 -6.00 -12.00 13.22
N LYS A 75 -4.77 -12.32 13.62
CA LYS A 75 -3.57 -12.28 12.75
C LYS A 75 -3.74 -13.11 11.49
N LYS A 76 -4.30 -14.32 11.60
CA LYS A 76 -4.55 -15.20 10.44
C LYS A 76 -5.55 -14.57 9.46
N LYS A 77 -6.67 -14.03 9.96
CA LYS A 77 -7.69 -13.35 9.14
C LYS A 77 -7.14 -12.05 8.52
N ALA A 78 -6.48 -11.23 9.32
CA ALA A 78 -5.81 -10.01 8.89
C ALA A 78 -4.79 -10.27 7.77
N ARG A 79 -3.97 -11.33 7.89
CA ARG A 79 -2.98 -11.66 6.86
C ARG A 79 -3.61 -12.08 5.54
N LYS A 80 -4.78 -12.73 5.59
CA LYS A 80 -5.56 -13.05 4.38
C LYS A 80 -6.07 -11.77 3.71
N LEU A 81 -6.69 -10.87 4.49
CA LEU A 81 -7.15 -9.57 3.97
C LEU A 81 -6.01 -8.75 3.35
N PHE A 82 -4.85 -8.73 4.01
CA PHE A 82 -3.68 -8.00 3.52
C PHE A 82 -3.17 -8.56 2.19
N LYS A 83 -3.05 -9.89 2.08
CA LYS A 83 -2.65 -10.57 0.82
C LYS A 83 -3.64 -10.28 -0.31
N ASP A 84 -4.94 -10.33 -0.02
CA ASP A 84 -5.98 -10.07 -1.01
C ASP A 84 -5.95 -8.61 -1.50
N MET A 85 -5.81 -7.65 -0.58
CA MET A 85 -5.62 -6.24 -0.92
C MET A 85 -4.37 -6.05 -1.78
N HIS A 86 -3.23 -6.61 -1.37
CA HIS A 86 -1.97 -6.48 -2.10
C HIS A 86 -2.08 -7.04 -3.53
N LYS A 87 -2.70 -8.21 -3.70
CA LYS A 87 -2.98 -8.80 -5.02
C LYS A 87 -3.80 -7.87 -5.91
N LYS A 88 -4.84 -7.21 -5.36
CA LYS A 88 -5.66 -6.25 -6.11
C LYS A 88 -4.85 -5.00 -6.52
N ILE A 89 -4.02 -4.47 -5.64
CA ILE A 89 -3.17 -3.31 -5.94
C ILE A 89 -2.15 -3.65 -7.04
N VAL A 90 -1.49 -4.81 -6.95
CA VAL A 90 -0.57 -5.29 -8.00
C VAL A 90 -1.29 -5.46 -9.33
N LYS A 91 -2.55 -5.95 -9.32
CA LYS A 91 -3.37 -6.02 -10.54
C LYS A 91 -3.62 -4.65 -11.15
N VAL A 92 -3.97 -3.64 -10.35
CA VAL A 92 -4.17 -2.27 -10.85
C VAL A 92 -2.87 -1.71 -11.45
N ALA A 93 -1.74 -1.89 -10.77
CA ALA A 93 -0.44 -1.46 -11.30
C ALA A 93 -0.10 -2.15 -12.64
N ARG A 94 -0.45 -3.43 -12.79
CA ARG A 94 -0.31 -4.14 -14.06
C ARG A 94 -1.24 -3.59 -15.14
N GLU A 95 -2.52 -3.34 -14.82
CA GLU A 95 -3.49 -2.77 -15.76
C GLU A 95 -3.06 -1.38 -16.27
N MET A 96 -2.45 -0.55 -15.42
CA MET A 96 -1.85 0.72 -15.83
C MET A 96 -0.67 0.54 -16.79
N ARG A 97 0.26 -0.37 -16.48
CA ARG A 97 1.42 -0.66 -17.34
C ARG A 97 1.01 -1.19 -18.71
N GLU A 98 -0.08 -1.94 -18.76
CA GLU A 98 -0.66 -2.45 -20.01
C GLU A 98 -1.47 -1.38 -20.77
N GLY A 99 -1.55 -0.14 -20.26
CA GLY A 99 -2.31 0.95 -20.88
C GLY A 99 -3.83 0.78 -20.79
N LYS A 100 -4.33 -0.16 -19.96
CA LYS A 100 -5.76 -0.45 -19.79
C LYS A 100 -6.45 0.49 -18.81
N LEU A 101 -5.66 1.24 -18.03
CA LEU A 101 -6.15 2.25 -17.11
C LEU A 101 -5.27 3.48 -17.19
N ASP A 102 -5.91 4.64 -17.13
CA ASP A 102 -5.20 5.88 -16.87
C ASP A 102 -4.86 6.05 -15.38
N GLN A 103 -4.09 7.09 -15.08
CA GLN A 103 -3.65 7.41 -13.72
C GLN A 103 -4.83 7.70 -12.77
N SER A 104 -5.87 8.38 -13.25
CA SER A 104 -7.04 8.77 -12.45
C SER A 104 -7.87 7.54 -12.08
N GLU A 105 -8.21 6.71 -13.05
CA GLU A 105 -8.96 5.47 -12.86
C GLU A 105 -8.22 4.50 -11.93
N ALA A 106 -6.90 4.39 -12.10
CA ALA A 106 -6.08 3.58 -11.23
C ALA A 106 -6.04 4.12 -9.80
N SER A 107 -5.96 5.44 -9.62
CA SER A 107 -6.03 6.08 -8.30
C SER A 107 -7.36 5.77 -7.62
N GLU A 108 -8.48 5.93 -8.31
CA GLU A 108 -9.80 5.61 -7.77
C GLU A 108 -9.95 4.13 -7.39
N LYS A 109 -9.47 3.22 -8.24
CA LYS A 109 -9.46 1.78 -7.95
C LYS A 109 -8.64 1.47 -6.71
N ARG A 110 -7.44 2.06 -6.58
CA ARG A 110 -6.58 1.88 -5.40
C ARG A 110 -7.27 2.39 -4.14
N ILE A 111 -7.89 3.57 -4.17
CA ILE A 111 -8.65 4.14 -3.04
C ILE A 111 -9.77 3.19 -2.62
N LYS A 112 -10.57 2.69 -3.57
CA LYS A 112 -11.66 1.74 -3.28
C LYS A 112 -11.13 0.45 -2.63
N ILE A 113 -10.02 -0.10 -3.14
CA ILE A 113 -9.37 -1.29 -2.57
C ILE A 113 -8.93 -1.03 -1.12
N TYR A 114 -8.32 0.12 -0.84
CA TYR A 114 -7.88 0.48 0.51
C TYR A 114 -9.05 0.71 1.47
N MET A 115 -10.13 1.34 1.02
CA MET A 115 -11.33 1.54 1.84
C MET A 115 -12.02 0.21 2.18
N ASP A 116 -12.16 -0.70 1.20
CA ASP A 116 -12.71 -2.04 1.40
C ASP A 116 -11.86 -2.85 2.39
N TYR A 117 -10.53 -2.85 2.21
CA TYR A 117 -9.61 -3.49 3.14
C TYR A 117 -9.73 -2.91 4.55
N ARG A 118 -9.78 -1.58 4.67
CA ARG A 118 -9.87 -0.90 5.97
C ARG A 118 -11.13 -1.29 6.71
N GLN A 119 -12.28 -1.28 6.04
CA GLN A 119 -13.54 -1.65 6.68
C GLN A 119 -13.47 -3.08 7.22
N LYS A 120 -13.09 -4.03 6.37
CA LYS A 120 -12.95 -5.44 6.75
C LYS A 120 -11.91 -5.66 7.85
N PHE A 121 -10.83 -4.89 7.86
CA PHE A 121 -9.82 -4.96 8.90
C PHE A 121 -10.36 -4.46 10.24
N ARG A 122 -11.09 -3.33 10.27
CA ARG A 122 -11.73 -2.80 11.47
C ARG A 122 -12.75 -3.75 12.07
N ASP A 123 -13.49 -4.47 11.23
CA ASP A 123 -14.47 -5.46 11.66
C ASP A 123 -13.83 -6.68 12.36
N LEU A 124 -12.51 -6.89 12.20
CA LEU A 124 -11.76 -7.92 12.92
C LEU A 124 -11.28 -7.48 14.31
N LEU A 125 -11.26 -6.16 14.58
CA LEU A 125 -10.68 -5.58 15.78
C LEU A 125 -11.74 -5.43 16.88
N SER A 126 -11.32 -5.60 18.13
CA SER A 126 -12.12 -5.15 19.27
C SER A 126 -12.30 -3.63 19.24
N PRO A 127 -13.26 -3.06 20.00
CA PRO A 127 -13.40 -1.61 20.12
C PRO A 127 -12.10 -0.90 20.55
N GLU A 128 -11.39 -1.45 21.54
CA GLU A 128 -10.12 -0.92 22.05
C GLU A 128 -9.01 -0.96 20.99
N GLN A 129 -8.89 -2.07 20.26
CA GLN A 129 -7.95 -2.21 19.16
C GLN A 129 -8.28 -1.26 18.00
N ASN A 130 -9.56 -1.03 17.72
CA ASN A 130 -10.02 -0.06 16.74
C ASN A 130 -9.59 1.37 17.11
N GLU A 131 -9.68 1.73 18.39
CA GLU A 131 -9.22 3.03 18.86
C GLU A 131 -7.70 3.19 18.69
N LYS A 132 -6.91 2.17 19.09
CA LYS A 132 -5.45 2.13 18.83
C LYS A 132 -5.15 2.28 17.35
N TYR A 133 -5.90 1.60 16.49
CA TYR A 133 -5.75 1.65 15.04
C TYR A 133 -6.05 3.04 14.46
N GLU A 134 -7.12 3.70 14.91
CA GLU A 134 -7.44 5.06 14.45
C GLU A 134 -6.42 6.11 14.94
N LYS A 135 -5.93 5.99 16.18
CA LYS A 135 -4.85 6.84 16.70
C LYS A 135 -3.56 6.69 15.88
N LEU A 136 -3.18 5.45 15.57
CA LEU A 136 -2.03 5.13 14.74
C LEU A 136 -2.18 5.71 13.32
N ARG A 137 -3.39 5.67 12.76
CA ARG A 137 -3.68 6.25 11.44
C ARG A 137 -3.48 7.76 11.41
N VAL A 138 -3.89 8.46 12.46
CA VAL A 138 -3.72 9.92 12.56
C VAL A 138 -2.25 10.31 12.74
N ARG A 139 -1.50 9.54 13.55
CA ARG A 139 -0.11 9.87 13.89
C ARG A 139 0.91 9.37 12.86
N GLY A 140 0.52 8.41 12.01
CA GLY A 140 1.42 7.63 11.18
C GLY A 140 2.19 6.60 12.03
N LEU A 141 2.59 5.48 11.42
CA LEU A 141 3.50 4.54 12.08
C LEU A 141 4.89 5.20 12.12
N ARG A 142 5.11 6.08 13.10
CA ARG A 142 6.46 6.61 13.33
C ARG A 142 7.34 5.43 13.68
N SER A 143 8.31 5.16 12.82
CA SER A 143 9.45 4.32 13.14
C SER A 143 10.25 5.09 14.18
N ASP A 144 9.87 4.95 15.44
CA ASP A 144 10.78 5.28 16.52
C ASP A 144 11.92 4.25 16.39
N SER A 145 13.05 4.75 15.88
CA SER A 145 14.32 4.06 15.68
C SER A 145 14.93 3.63 17.01
#